data_AF-A4U3V1-F1
#
_entry.id   AF-A4U3V1-F1
#
_cell.length_a   1.000
_cell.length_b   1.000
_cell.length_c   1.000
_cell.angle_alpha   90.00
_cell.angle_beta   90.00
_cell.angle_gamma   90.00
#
_symmetry.space_group_name_H-M   'P 1'
#
loop_
_entity.id
_entity.type
_entity.pdbx_description
1 polymer ?
#
loop_
_entity_poly.entity_id
_entity_poly.type
_entity_poly.pdbx_seq_one_letter_code
_entity_poly.pdbx_strand_id
1 'polypeptide(L)'
;MSLPIISADQRLAERRGIKGAIFGKSGIGKTTLLLTMAPATTLFFDLEAGDLAIEGWGGDSIRPRTWQECRDIAGVHRAPQPGAA
;
A
#
# COMPACT_ATOMS: atom_id res chain seq x y z
N MET A 1 10.28 -4.30 28.57
CA MET A 1 10.56 -4.75 27.19
C MET A 1 11.51 -3.73 26.55
N SER A 2 12.59 -4.16 25.91
CA SER A 2 13.52 -3.26 25.20
C SER A 2 12.94 -2.88 23.84
N LEU A 3 12.81 -1.58 23.56
CA LEU A 3 12.48 -1.10 22.22
C LEU A 3 13.62 -1.46 21.27
N PRO A 4 13.36 -2.14 20.13
CA PRO A 4 14.41 -2.48 19.17
C PRO A 4 14.85 -1.23 18.41
N ILE A 5 15.79 -0.48 18.98
CA ILE A 5 16.41 0.69 18.33
C ILE A 5 17.50 0.18 17.38
N ILE A 6 17.27 0.33 16.08
CA ILE A 6 18.24 0.00 15.02
C ILE A 6 19.04 1.24 14.59
N SER A 7 20.29 1.04 14.17
CA SER A 7 21.17 2.12 13.72
C SER A 7 20.73 2.69 12.36
N ALA A 8 21.27 3.85 11.97
CA ALA A 8 21.04 4.42 10.65
C ALA A 8 21.53 3.49 9.52
N ASP A 9 22.69 2.87 9.71
CA ASP A 9 23.26 1.93 8.73
C ASP A 9 22.39 0.67 8.58
N GLN A 10 21.84 0.17 9.69
CA GLN A 10 20.89 -0.95 9.65
C GLN A 10 19.62 -0.59 8.86
N ARG A 11 19.04 0.61 9.06
CA ARG A 11 17.89 1.11 8.27
C ARG A 11 18.21 1.32 6.78
N LEU A 12 19.45 1.67 6.46
CA LEU A 12 19.89 1.87 5.08
C LEU A 12 20.15 0.54 4.36
N ALA A 13 20.62 -0.47 5.10
CA ALA A 13 20.86 -1.82 4.59
C ALA A 13 19.58 -2.64 4.37
N GLU A 14 18.44 -2.23 4.96
CA GLU A 14 17.16 -2.88 4.74
C GLU A 14 16.74 -2.84 3.27
N ARG A 15 16.26 -3.99 2.77
CA ARG A 15 15.73 -4.11 1.40
C ARG A 15 14.47 -3.27 1.26
N ARG A 16 14.56 -2.15 0.53
CA ARG A 16 13.43 -1.27 0.27
C ARG A 16 12.57 -1.80 -0.87
N GLY A 17 11.26 -1.66 -0.73
CA GLY A 17 10.32 -1.89 -1.82
C GLY A 17 10.42 -0.79 -2.89
N ILE A 18 10.04 -1.13 -4.12
CA ILE A 18 9.95 -0.17 -5.22
C ILE A 18 8.59 0.52 -5.15
N LYS A 19 8.59 1.86 -5.28
CA LYS A 19 7.37 2.66 -5.42
C LYS A 19 7.22 3.03 -6.89
N GLY A 20 6.21 2.48 -7.54
CA GLY A 20 5.91 2.72 -8.95
C GLY A 20 4.54 3.35 -9.15
N ALA A 21 4.36 4.05 -10.28
CA ALA A 21 3.08 4.58 -10.72
C ALA A 21 2.82 4.14 -12.17
N ILE A 22 1.58 3.74 -12.45
CA ILE A 22 1.16 3.21 -13.76
C ILE A 22 0.17 4.17 -14.39
N PHE A 23 0.47 4.63 -15.61
CA PHE A 23 -0.31 5.62 -16.33
C PHE A 23 -0.81 5.05 -17.66
N GLY A 24 -1.97 5.53 -18.12
CA GLY A 24 -2.56 5.11 -19.39
C GLY A 24 -4.02 5.51 -19.51
N LYS A 25 -4.54 5.42 -20.74
CA LYS A 25 -5.93 5.76 -21.09
C LYS A 25 -6.94 4.99 -20.22
N SER A 26 -8.16 5.52 -20.12
CA SER A 26 -9.26 4.80 -19.46
C SER A 26 -9.49 3.44 -20.14
N GLY A 27 -9.83 2.41 -19.37
CA GLY A 27 -10.10 1.06 -19.89
C GLY A 27 -8.87 0.25 -20.33
N ILE A 28 -7.64 0.78 -20.28
CA ILE A 28 -6.43 0.04 -20.71
C ILE A 28 -6.02 -1.12 -19.77
N GLY A 29 -6.75 -1.34 -18.66
CA GLY A 29 -6.46 -2.42 -17.72
C GLY A 29 -5.54 -2.07 -16.56
N LYS A 30 -5.44 -0.78 -16.17
CA LYS A 30 -4.63 -0.35 -15.00
C LYS A 30 -4.99 -1.13 -13.73
N THR A 31 -6.29 -1.22 -13.43
CA THR A 31 -6.79 -1.93 -12.24
C THR A 31 -6.75 -3.45 -12.41
N THR A 32 -7.09 -3.94 -13.61
CA THR A 32 -7.07 -5.37 -13.97
C THR A 32 -5.66 -5.98 -13.89
N LEU A 33 -4.60 -5.16 -13.95
CA LEU A 33 -3.24 -5.62 -13.71
C LEU A 33 -3.08 -6.36 -12.37
N LEU A 34 -3.87 -6.00 -11.35
CA LEU A 34 -3.88 -6.68 -10.06
C LEU A 34 -4.17 -8.18 -10.18
N LEU A 35 -4.95 -8.61 -11.17
CA LEU A 35 -5.26 -10.03 -11.40
C LEU A 35 -4.03 -10.88 -11.73
N THR A 36 -2.94 -10.24 -12.16
CA THR A 36 -1.66 -10.92 -12.44
C THR A 36 -0.78 -11.10 -11.21
N MET A 37 -1.16 -10.48 -10.07
CA MET A 37 -0.40 -10.53 -8.83
C MET A 37 -0.86 -11.70 -7.96
N ALA A 38 0.07 -12.28 -7.18
CA ALA A 38 -0.23 -13.37 -6.26
C ALA A 38 -1.04 -12.87 -5.04
N PRO A 39 -2.30 -13.33 -4.84
CA PRO A 39 -3.18 -12.82 -3.79
C PRO A 39 -2.59 -12.92 -2.37
N ALA A 40 -1.92 -14.04 -2.06
CA ALA A 40 -1.34 -14.31 -0.74
C ALA A 40 -0.23 -13.34 -0.31
N THR A 41 0.29 -12.54 -1.23
CA THR A 41 1.40 -11.60 -0.98
C THR A 41 1.07 -10.17 -1.40
N THR A 42 -0.19 -9.91 -1.76
CA THR A 42 -0.62 -8.64 -2.34
C THR A 42 -1.78 -8.08 -1.53
N LEU A 43 -1.64 -6.84 -1.08
CA LEU A 43 -2.70 -6.08 -0.42
C LEU A 43 -3.23 -5.02 -1.38
N PHE A 44 -4.53 -5.01 -1.65
CA PHE A 44 -5.16 -3.99 -2.48
C PHE A 44 -5.77 -2.87 -1.64
N PHE A 45 -5.46 -1.64 -2.02
CA PHE A 45 -6.02 -0.42 -1.43
C PHE A 45 -7.00 0.22 -2.42
N ASP A 46 -8.29 0.12 -2.13
CA ASP A 46 -9.34 0.70 -2.96
C ASP A 46 -9.66 2.13 -2.50
N LEU A 47 -9.03 3.11 -3.16
CA LEU A 47 -9.24 4.54 -2.88
C LEU A 47 -10.23 5.21 -3.86
N GLU A 48 -10.44 4.62 -5.04
CA GLU A 48 -11.16 5.24 -6.17
C GLU A 48 -12.36 4.39 -6.65
N ALA A 49 -12.80 3.41 -5.84
CA ALA A 49 -13.88 2.46 -6.18
C ALA A 49 -13.60 1.67 -7.47
N GLY A 50 -12.36 1.17 -7.60
CA GLY A 50 -11.90 0.41 -8.76
C GLY A 50 -12.15 -1.10 -8.66
N ASP A 51 -12.70 -1.57 -7.55
CA ASP A 51 -12.89 -2.99 -7.24
C ASP A 51 -13.77 -3.75 -8.24
N LEU A 52 -14.69 -3.06 -8.93
CA LEU A 52 -15.49 -3.65 -10.00
C LEU A 52 -14.62 -4.27 -11.12
N ALA A 53 -13.46 -3.69 -11.42
CA ALA A 53 -12.57 -4.19 -12.48
C ALA A 53 -11.77 -5.45 -12.08
N ILE A 54 -11.86 -5.86 -10.82
CA ILE A 54 -11.15 -7.00 -10.21
C ILE A 54 -12.11 -7.90 -9.42
N GLU A 55 -13.39 -7.91 -9.80
CA GLU A 55 -14.40 -8.75 -9.16
C GLU A 55 -13.95 -10.22 -9.12
N GLY A 56 -14.03 -10.83 -7.94
CA GLY A 56 -13.57 -12.20 -7.72
C GLY A 56 -12.07 -12.36 -7.46
N TRP A 57 -11.28 -11.29 -7.39
CA TRP A 57 -9.90 -11.37 -6.93
C TRP A 57 -9.84 -11.80 -5.46
N GLY A 58 -9.27 -12.97 -5.19
CA GLY A 58 -9.26 -13.61 -3.87
C GLY A 58 -8.23 -13.08 -2.88
N GLY A 59 -7.73 -11.86 -3.08
CA GLY A 59 -6.75 -11.21 -2.20
C GLY A 59 -7.39 -10.28 -1.18
N ASP A 60 -6.59 -9.87 -0.18
CA ASP A 60 -7.05 -8.93 0.84
C ASP A 60 -7.20 -7.52 0.26
N SER A 61 -8.31 -6.86 0.61
CA SER A 61 -8.65 -5.52 0.15
C SER A 61 -9.05 -4.62 1.32
N ILE A 62 -8.53 -3.39 1.34
CA ILE A 62 -8.92 -2.35 2.29
C ILE A 62 -9.61 -1.22 1.53
N ARG A 63 -10.78 -0.80 2.03
CA ARG A 63 -11.64 0.20 1.40
C ARG A 63 -11.95 1.33 2.38
N PRO A 64 -11.00 2.24 2.66
CA PRO A 64 -11.26 3.34 3.58
C PRO A 64 -12.32 4.26 2.97
N ARG A 65 -13.31 4.63 3.78
CA ARG A 65 -14.43 5.51 3.39
C ARG A 65 -14.35 6.87 4.04
N THR A 66 -13.53 7.02 5.09
CA THR A 66 -13.36 8.29 5.79
C THR A 66 -11.94 8.82 5.65
N TRP A 67 -11.81 10.15 5.72
CA TRP A 67 -10.50 10.80 5.78
C TRP A 67 -9.67 10.30 6.97
N GLN A 68 -10.32 10.03 8.10
CA GLN A 68 -9.66 9.51 9.29
C GLN A 68 -9.01 8.16 9.02
N GLU A 69 -9.75 7.23 8.40
CA GLU A 69 -9.22 5.92 8.02
C GLU A 69 -8.04 6.04 7.06
N CYS A 70 -8.15 6.88 6.02
CA CYS A 70 -7.05 7.13 5.09
C CYS A 70 -5.79 7.65 5.82
N ARG A 71 -5.95 8.57 6.77
CA ARG A 71 -4.85 9.16 7.53
C ARG A 71 -4.19 8.15 8.45
N ASP A 72 -4.97 7.33 9.14
CA ASP A 72 -4.47 6.37 10.11
C ASP A 72 -3.66 5.28 9.41
N ILE A 73 -4.16 4.82 8.27
CA ILE A 73 -3.46 3.88 7.39
C ILE A 73 -2.17 4.48 6.83
N ALA A 74 -2.22 5.73 6.36
CA ALA A 74 -1.05 6.42 5.86
C ALA A 74 0.03 6.57 6.94
N GLY A 75 -0.39 6.76 8.20
CA GLY A 75 0.50 6.76 9.37
C GLY A 75 1.24 5.43 9.55
N VAL A 76 0.56 4.30 9.39
CA VAL A 76 1.16 2.95 9.50
C VAL A 76 2.12 2.67 8.34
N HIS A 77 1.80 3.11 7.12
CA HIS A 77 2.65 2.88 5.94
C HIS A 77 3.88 3.80 5.88
N ARG A 78 3.81 4.97 6.53
CA ARG A 78 4.91 5.93 6.55
C ARG A 78 5.95 5.53 7.60
N ALA A 79 7.23 5.65 7.26
CA ALA A 79 8.29 5.55 8.26
C ALA A 79 8.11 6.61 9.36
N PRO A 80 8.47 6.31 10.64
CA PRO A 80 8.40 7.30 11.72
C PRO A 80 9.14 8.59 11.34
N GLN A 81 8.44 9.73 11.39
CA GLN A 81 9.04 11.04 11.18
C GLN A 81 9.28 11.70 12.55
N PRO A 82 10.55 11.93 12.94
CA PRO A 82 10.83 12.70 14.15
C PRO A 82 10.44 14.16 13.90
N GLY A 83 9.48 14.68 14.68
CA GLY A 83 9.11 16.11 14.70
C GLY A 83 7.67 16.47 14.34
N ALA A 84 6.77 15.51 14.14
CA ALA A 84 5.35 15.79 13.94
C ALA A 84 4.58 15.68 15.28
N ALA A 85 4.78 16.66 16.16
CA ALA A 85 3.94 16.96 17.31
C ALA A 85 3.76 18.49 17.38
#